data_AF-A0A351VCI4-F1
#
_entry.id   AF-A0A351VCI4-F1
#
_cell.length_a   1.000
_cell.length_b   1.000
_cell.length_c   1.000
_cell.angle_alpha   90.00
_cell.angle_beta   90.00
_cell.angle_gamma   90.00
#
_symmetry.space_group_name_H-M   'P 1'
#
loop_
_entity.id
_entity.type
_entity.pdbx_description
1 polymer ?
#
loop_
_entity_poly.entity_id
_entity_poly.type
_entity_poly.pdbx_seq_one_letter_code
_entity_poly.pdbx_strand_id
1 'polypeptide(L)'
;MQNHYVSQTPKSYKMRKDIYIYMSRRRKSTLHNGIGDRIEDMKEWVSDHTKIVMPIVLLVCVLITVFIAVNANKKAAEEVEAQIAGIESEETQENADEPADAEEDAIAQLELEVNAYPAVNTLMSDYYTAMAEGDIEAVESMNAYVEDKEKIRIQEMSKYVDSYQELDVYTKLGPVEGSY
;
A
#
# COMPACT_ATOMS: atom_id res chain seq x y z
N MET A 1 -19.88 -0.78 87.92
CA MET A 1 -19.29 0.58 88.02
C MET A 1 -17.98 0.57 87.25
N GLN A 2 -17.90 1.43 86.23
CA GLN A 2 -16.88 1.46 85.18
C GLN A 2 -15.55 2.01 85.73
N ASN A 3 -14.43 1.30 85.55
CA ASN A 3 -13.09 1.83 85.81
C ASN A 3 -12.49 2.43 84.53
N HIS A 4 -12.08 3.68 84.66
CA HIS A 4 -11.33 4.48 83.70
C HIS A 4 -9.97 3.83 83.38
N TYR A 5 -9.68 3.62 82.10
CA TYR A 5 -8.29 3.52 81.61
C TYR A 5 -8.12 4.43 80.40
N VAL A 6 -7.40 5.52 80.62
CA VAL A 6 -6.81 6.35 79.59
C VAL A 6 -5.56 5.62 79.11
N SER A 7 -5.48 5.28 77.83
CA SER A 7 -4.22 4.85 77.19
C SER A 7 -3.90 5.77 76.00
N GLN A 8 -3.03 6.74 76.26
CA GLN A 8 -2.27 7.41 75.20
C GLN A 8 -1.16 6.47 74.73
N THR A 9 -1.04 6.26 73.42
CA THR A 9 0.18 5.74 72.77
C THR A 9 0.41 6.44 71.41
N PRO A 10 1.66 6.53 70.92
CA PRO A 10 2.24 7.81 70.51
C PRO A 10 2.32 8.07 68.99
N LYS A 11 2.27 9.36 68.63
CA LYS A 11 2.38 9.98 67.28
C LYS A 11 3.68 9.69 66.48
N SER A 12 4.51 8.74 66.89
CA SER A 12 5.89 8.59 66.38
C SER A 12 6.01 7.89 65.00
N TYR A 13 4.98 7.16 64.56
CA TYR A 13 5.02 6.44 63.28
C TYR A 13 4.63 7.27 62.04
N LYS A 14 4.03 8.46 62.21
CA LYS A 14 3.63 9.32 61.07
C LYS A 14 4.79 10.14 60.50
N MET A 15 5.68 10.66 61.34
CA MET A 15 6.74 11.57 60.87
C MET A 15 7.85 10.92 60.03
N ARG A 16 8.04 9.59 60.09
CA ARG A 16 9.05 8.91 59.27
C ARG A 16 8.62 8.70 57.81
N LYS A 17 7.31 8.73 57.52
CA LYS A 17 6.80 8.64 56.14
C LYS A 17 6.82 9.98 55.42
N ASP A 18 6.62 11.07 56.16
CA ASP A 18 6.59 12.42 55.57
C ASP A 18 7.98 12.89 55.10
N ILE A 19 9.06 12.39 55.71
CA ILE A 19 10.44 12.70 55.30
C ILE A 19 10.82 12.01 53.98
N TYR A 20 10.34 10.78 53.73
CA TYR A 20 10.66 10.05 52.50
C TYR A 20 9.92 10.57 51.27
N ILE A 21 8.84 11.33 51.46
CA ILE A 21 8.02 11.84 50.34
C ILE A 21 8.56 13.18 49.79
N TYR A 22 9.42 13.90 50.50
CA TYR A 22 9.80 15.26 50.10
C TYR A 22 11.06 15.38 49.22
N MET A 23 11.81 14.31 48.97
CA MET A 23 13.10 14.41 48.24
C MET A 23 13.10 13.73 46.87
N SER A 24 12.08 14.02 46.05
CA SER A 24 12.05 13.61 44.63
C SER A 24 11.52 14.71 43.72
N ARG A 25 11.92 15.96 43.94
CA ARG A 25 11.79 17.02 42.93
C ARG A 25 13.04 17.01 42.04
N ARG A 26 13.09 16.09 41.07
CA ARG A 26 14.07 16.11 39.97
C ARG A 26 14.00 17.48 39.30
N ARG A 27 15.06 18.27 39.42
CA ARG A 27 15.32 19.39 38.51
C ARG A 27 15.56 18.79 37.12
N LYS A 28 14.58 18.88 36.22
CA LYS A 28 14.83 18.71 34.79
C LYS A 28 15.53 19.99 34.32
N SER A 29 16.85 19.95 34.28
CA SER A 29 17.66 20.97 33.65
C SER A 29 17.43 20.90 32.13
N THR A 30 16.86 21.99 31.62
CA THR A 30 16.85 22.46 30.24
C THR A 30 18.06 22.03 29.42
N LEU A 31 17.89 21.01 28.59
CA LEU A 31 18.66 20.75 27.37
C LEU A 31 17.68 20.17 26.35
N HIS A 32 16.73 20.99 25.90
CA HIS A 32 15.76 20.62 24.87
C HIS A 32 16.12 21.34 23.58
N ASN A 33 17.00 20.72 22.80
CA ASN A 33 17.16 20.99 21.38
C ASN A 33 16.73 19.76 20.55
N GLY A 34 15.84 18.93 21.11
CA GLY A 34 15.27 17.78 20.43
C GLY A 34 14.17 18.19 19.46
N ILE A 35 14.12 17.55 18.29
CA ILE A 35 13.08 17.76 17.27
C ILE A 35 11.67 17.55 17.86
N GLY A 36 11.53 16.65 18.84
CA GLY A 36 10.25 16.38 19.53
C GLY A 36 9.69 17.59 20.27
N ASP A 37 10.54 18.36 20.96
CA ASP A 37 10.10 19.53 21.74
C ASP A 37 9.62 20.65 20.81
N ARG A 38 10.28 20.79 19.66
CA ARG A 38 9.88 21.75 18.63
C ARG A 38 8.54 21.37 17.99
N ILE A 39 8.23 20.08 17.90
CA ILE A 39 6.93 19.59 17.41
C ILE A 39 5.83 19.87 18.43
N GLU A 40 6.11 19.74 19.72
CA GLU A 40 5.17 20.03 20.79
C GLU A 40 4.87 21.54 20.89
N ASP A 41 5.90 22.38 20.83
CA ASP A 41 5.77 23.85 20.75
C ASP A 41 4.99 24.28 19.49
N MET A 42 5.26 23.64 18.35
CA MET A 42 4.59 23.92 17.08
C MET A 42 3.13 23.45 17.09
N LYS A 43 2.82 22.33 17.75
CA LYS A 43 1.45 21.83 17.92
C LYS A 43 0.62 22.76 18.80
N GLU A 44 1.20 23.29 19.87
CA GLU A 44 0.52 24.25 20.75
C GLU A 44 0.23 25.56 20.01
N TRP A 45 1.20 26.07 19.24
CA TRP A 45 1.03 27.26 18.40
C TRP A 45 -0.01 27.09 17.28
N VAL A 46 -0.04 25.92 16.62
CA VAL A 46 -1.03 25.56 15.60
C VAL A 46 -2.43 25.50 16.19
N SER A 47 -2.58 24.99 17.42
CA SER A 47 -3.86 24.91 18.13
C SER A 47 -4.46 26.30 18.37
N ASP A 48 -3.62 27.28 18.74
CA ASP A 48 -4.07 28.63 19.05
C ASP A 48 -4.54 29.41 17.80
N HIS A 49 -4.03 29.08 16.62
CA HIS A 49 -4.34 29.77 15.36
C HIS A 49 -5.07 28.88 14.33
N THR A 50 -5.74 27.81 14.78
CA THR A 50 -6.45 26.81 13.94
C THR A 50 -7.37 27.41 12.86
N LYS A 51 -8.00 28.56 13.13
CA LYS A 51 -8.87 29.25 12.17
C LYS A 51 -8.12 29.76 10.93
N ILE A 52 -6.84 30.10 11.07
CA ILE A 52 -5.98 30.61 10.00
C ILE A 52 -5.09 29.47 9.47
N VAL A 53 -4.65 28.55 10.33
CA VAL A 53 -3.79 27.43 9.93
C VAL A 53 -4.52 26.43 9.03
N MET A 54 -5.81 26.17 9.27
CA MET A 54 -6.60 25.21 8.47
C MET A 54 -6.66 25.54 6.97
N PRO A 55 -7.00 26.78 6.54
CA PRO A 55 -6.96 27.13 5.12
C PRO A 55 -5.53 27.18 4.55
N ILE A 56 -4.53 27.59 5.34
CA ILE A 56 -3.13 27.62 4.89
C ILE A 56 -2.62 26.20 4.63
N VAL A 57 -2.89 25.25 5.52
CA VAL A 57 -2.50 23.84 5.35
C VAL A 57 -3.16 23.25 4.11
N LEU A 58 -4.45 23.52 3.86
CA LEU A 58 -5.11 23.07 2.63
C LEU A 58 -4.44 23.63 1.36
N LEU A 59 -4.09 24.92 1.34
CA LEU A 59 -3.36 25.52 0.21
C LEU A 59 -1.99 24.86 0.00
N VAL A 60 -1.24 24.63 1.08
CA VAL A 60 0.07 23.96 1.00
C VAL A 60 -0.07 22.52 0.48
N CYS A 61 -1.05 21.76 0.97
CA CYS A 61 -1.31 20.40 0.47
C CYS A 61 -1.63 20.38 -1.02
N VAL A 62 -2.50 21.29 -1.50
CA VAL A 62 -2.84 21.40 -2.93
C VAL A 62 -1.61 21.78 -3.77
N LEU A 63 -0.76 22.67 -3.28
CA LEU A 63 0.49 23.03 -3.97
C LEU A 63 1.45 21.85 -4.06
N ILE A 64 1.58 21.05 -2.98
CA ILE A 64 2.43 19.85 -2.97
C ILE A 64 1.91 18.80 -3.96
N THR A 65 0.60 18.54 -4.01
CA THR A 65 0.04 17.57 -4.95
C THR A 65 0.19 18.00 -6.40
N VAL A 66 -0.01 19.29 -6.71
CA VAL A 66 0.24 19.85 -8.05
C VAL A 66 1.71 19.78 -8.42
N PHE A 67 2.62 20.07 -7.47
CA PHE A 67 4.06 20.00 -7.72
C PHE A 67 4.52 18.58 -8.04
N ILE A 68 4.03 17.58 -7.30
CA ILE A 68 4.31 16.16 -7.56
C ILE A 68 3.76 15.75 -8.92
N ALA A 69 2.52 16.13 -9.24
CA ALA A 69 1.89 15.81 -10.52
C ALA A 69 2.65 16.41 -11.72
N VAL A 70 3.06 17.69 -11.64
CA VAL A 70 3.84 18.36 -12.69
C VAL A 70 5.25 17.77 -12.79
N ASN A 71 5.91 17.44 -11.68
CA ASN A 71 7.25 16.86 -11.69
C ASN A 71 7.24 15.40 -12.22
N ALA A 72 6.23 14.61 -11.87
CA ALA A 72 6.03 13.27 -12.43
C ALA A 72 5.79 13.34 -13.94
N ASN A 73 5.02 14.33 -14.40
CA ASN A 73 4.75 14.51 -15.83
C ASN A 73 5.96 15.00 -16.62
N LYS A 74 6.83 15.82 -16.02
CA LYS A 74 8.11 16.25 -16.64
C LYS A 74 9.12 15.09 -16.75
N LYS A 75 9.19 14.21 -15.74
CA LYS A 75 10.04 13.02 -15.80
C LYS A 75 9.54 11.98 -16.80
N ALA A 76 8.23 11.78 -16.89
CA ALA A 76 7.64 10.90 -17.90
C ALA A 76 7.86 11.43 -19.33
N ALA A 77 7.82 12.75 -19.54
CA ALA A 77 8.10 13.35 -20.85
C ALA A 77 9.58 13.22 -21.27
N GLU A 78 10.53 13.36 -20.34
CA GLU A 78 11.96 13.20 -20.60
C GLU A 78 12.35 11.73 -20.83
N GLU A 79 11.70 10.79 -20.14
CA GLU A 79 11.88 9.35 -20.36
C GLU A 79 11.30 8.90 -21.71
N VAL A 80 10.21 9.50 -22.21
CA VAL A 80 9.67 9.19 -23.54
C VAL A 80 10.56 9.73 -24.66
N GLU A 81 11.16 10.92 -24.53
CA GLU A 81 12.13 11.42 -25.52
C GLU A 81 13.46 10.63 -25.49
N ALA A 82 13.93 10.20 -24.32
CA ALA A 82 15.14 9.37 -24.20
C ALA A 82 14.94 7.93 -24.70
N GLN A 83 13.74 7.36 -24.52
CA GLN A 83 13.41 6.02 -25.04
C GLN A 83 13.23 6.02 -26.56
N ILE A 84 12.75 7.10 -27.17
CA ILE A 84 12.62 7.18 -28.64
C ILE A 84 14.00 7.31 -29.32
N ALA A 85 14.99 7.94 -28.66
CA ALA A 85 16.35 8.04 -29.19
C ALA A 85 17.24 6.83 -28.88
N GLY A 86 16.92 6.04 -27.84
CA GLY A 86 17.72 4.89 -27.41
C GLY A 86 17.44 3.57 -28.14
N ILE A 87 16.35 3.48 -28.91
CA ILE A 87 15.96 2.26 -29.65
C ILE A 87 16.75 2.10 -30.97
N GLU A 88 17.37 3.16 -31.51
CA GLU A 88 18.06 3.09 -32.82
C GLU A 88 19.52 2.58 -32.76
N SER A 89 20.12 2.30 -31.60
CA SER A 89 21.59 2.14 -31.54
C SER A 89 22.19 0.97 -30.73
N GLU A 90 21.42 0.04 -30.16
CA GLU A 90 22.00 -1.07 -29.38
C GLU A 90 21.52 -2.46 -29.83
N GLU A 91 21.51 -2.68 -31.15
CA GLU A 91 21.90 -4.00 -31.66
C GLU A 91 23.43 -4.05 -31.66
N THR A 92 24.04 -4.97 -30.88
CA THR A 92 25.30 -5.71 -31.19
C THR A 92 26.10 -6.03 -29.92
N GLN A 93 26.11 -7.33 -29.60
CA GLN A 93 27.13 -8.15 -28.92
C GLN A 93 27.59 -7.80 -27.48
N GLU A 94 27.48 -8.65 -26.46
CA GLU A 94 27.86 -10.08 -26.22
C GLU A 94 29.17 -10.20 -25.42
N ASN A 95 29.12 -11.11 -24.43
CA ASN A 95 30.20 -11.83 -23.72
C ASN A 95 30.76 -11.27 -22.41
N ALA A 96 31.11 -12.07 -21.40
CA ALA A 96 30.76 -13.43 -20.92
C ALA A 96 31.76 -13.78 -19.78
N ASP A 97 31.43 -14.84 -19.03
CA ASP A 97 32.24 -15.74 -18.17
C ASP A 97 31.94 -15.64 -16.67
N GLU A 98 31.54 -16.70 -15.94
CA GLU A 98 31.32 -18.16 -16.15
C GLU A 98 30.79 -18.72 -14.79
N PRO A 99 30.43 -20.02 -14.58
CA PRO A 99 29.85 -21.04 -15.45
C PRO A 99 28.59 -21.72 -14.84
N ALA A 100 27.58 -22.06 -15.64
CA ALA A 100 26.56 -23.11 -15.36
C ALA A 100 25.66 -23.25 -16.59
N ASP A 101 25.78 -24.37 -17.32
CA ASP A 101 25.07 -24.66 -18.58
C ASP A 101 23.55 -24.62 -18.38
N ALA A 102 22.97 -23.45 -18.65
CA ALA A 102 21.59 -23.27 -19.02
C ALA A 102 21.47 -23.65 -20.50
N GLU A 103 20.54 -24.52 -20.83
CA GLU A 103 20.03 -24.59 -22.20
C GLU A 103 19.38 -23.23 -22.49
N GLU A 104 20.19 -22.31 -23.02
CA GLU A 104 19.78 -21.10 -23.70
C GLU A 104 19.04 -21.49 -24.98
N ASP A 105 17.81 -21.98 -24.81
CA ASP A 105 16.84 -21.89 -25.87
C ASP A 105 16.64 -20.40 -26.12
N ALA A 106 17.06 -19.97 -27.30
CA ALA A 106 16.65 -18.71 -27.91
C ALA A 106 15.21 -18.39 -27.49
N ILE A 107 14.91 -17.12 -27.22
CA ILE A 107 13.53 -16.65 -27.09
C ILE A 107 12.88 -16.94 -28.45
N ALA A 108 12.43 -18.18 -28.63
CA ALA A 108 11.63 -18.58 -29.76
C ALA A 108 10.40 -17.71 -29.59
N GLN A 109 10.27 -16.72 -30.47
CA GLN A 109 9.02 -16.05 -30.74
C GLN A 109 8.05 -17.13 -31.21
N LEU A 110 7.55 -17.93 -30.27
CA LEU A 110 6.42 -18.80 -30.49
C LEU A 110 5.28 -17.85 -30.76
N GLU A 111 4.87 -17.79 -32.03
CA GLU A 111 3.77 -16.98 -32.50
C GLU A 111 2.54 -17.28 -31.64
N LEU A 112 2.00 -16.24 -31.00
CA LEU A 112 0.75 -16.36 -30.26
C LEU A 112 -0.39 -16.37 -31.27
N GLU A 113 -1.26 -17.36 -31.16
CA GLU A 113 -2.41 -17.47 -32.04
C GLU A 113 -3.53 -16.59 -31.48
N VAL A 114 -3.93 -15.56 -32.23
CA VAL A 114 -4.99 -14.63 -31.84
C VAL A 114 -6.34 -15.21 -32.21
N ASN A 115 -7.22 -15.37 -31.22
CA ASN A 115 -8.59 -15.84 -31.35
C ASN A 115 -8.73 -17.17 -32.12
N ALA A 116 -7.70 -18.02 -32.11
CA ALA A 116 -7.67 -19.24 -32.93
C ALA A 116 -8.60 -20.35 -32.43
N TYR A 117 -8.95 -20.37 -31.13
CA TYR A 117 -9.77 -21.41 -30.52
C TYR A 117 -11.11 -20.85 -30.01
N PRO A 118 -12.21 -21.03 -30.77
CA PRO A 118 -13.51 -20.46 -30.41
C PRO A 118 -14.00 -20.85 -29.01
N ALA A 119 -13.74 -22.09 -28.58
CA ALA A 119 -14.16 -22.56 -27.26
C ALA A 119 -13.46 -21.80 -26.12
N VAL A 120 -12.17 -21.47 -26.28
CA VAL A 120 -11.40 -20.71 -25.29
C VAL A 120 -11.84 -19.24 -25.31
N ASN A 121 -12.10 -18.69 -26.50
CA ASN A 121 -12.58 -17.32 -26.64
C ASN A 121 -13.93 -17.13 -25.94
N THR A 122 -14.88 -18.06 -26.15
CA THR A 122 -16.18 -18.04 -25.47
C THR A 122 -16.03 -18.17 -23.97
N LEU A 123 -15.18 -19.09 -23.48
CA LEU A 123 -14.93 -19.25 -22.05
C LEU A 123 -14.43 -17.95 -21.40
N MET A 124 -13.49 -17.26 -22.05
CA MET A 124 -12.95 -15.99 -21.55
C MET A 124 -14.01 -14.88 -21.61
N SER A 125 -14.76 -14.80 -22.71
CA SER A 125 -15.86 -13.86 -22.86
C SER A 125 -16.91 -14.04 -21.76
N ASP A 126 -17.35 -15.26 -21.52
CA ASP A 126 -18.36 -15.60 -20.52
C ASP A 126 -17.83 -15.32 -19.10
N TYR A 127 -16.56 -15.64 -18.83
CA TYR A 127 -15.92 -15.36 -17.55
C TYR A 127 -15.93 -13.86 -17.22
N TYR A 128 -15.47 -13.01 -18.14
CA TYR A 128 -15.45 -11.57 -17.91
C TYR A 128 -16.84 -10.95 -17.91
N THR A 129 -17.78 -11.49 -18.69
CA THR A 129 -19.19 -11.08 -18.62
C THR A 129 -19.77 -11.35 -17.23
N ALA A 130 -19.58 -12.56 -16.70
CA ALA A 130 -20.00 -12.91 -15.34
C ALA A 130 -19.34 -12.02 -14.26
N MET A 131 -18.07 -11.63 -14.46
CA MET A 131 -17.38 -10.68 -13.59
C MET A 131 -18.00 -9.28 -13.61
N ALA A 132 -18.44 -8.81 -14.78
CA ALA A 132 -19.12 -7.51 -14.93
C ALA A 132 -20.53 -7.53 -14.32
N GLU A 133 -21.26 -8.63 -14.47
CA GLU A 133 -22.59 -8.81 -13.89
C GLU A 133 -22.55 -9.08 -12.37
N GLY A 134 -21.38 -9.49 -11.85
CA GLY A 134 -21.21 -9.89 -10.46
C GLY A 134 -21.78 -11.27 -10.14
N ASP A 135 -21.94 -12.12 -11.16
CA ASP A 135 -22.45 -13.49 -11.03
C ASP A 135 -21.34 -14.42 -10.52
N ILE A 136 -21.28 -14.56 -9.19
CA ILE A 136 -20.31 -15.45 -8.54
C ILE A 136 -20.52 -16.92 -8.93
N GLU A 137 -21.77 -17.36 -9.14
CA GLU A 137 -22.06 -18.78 -9.43
C GLU A 137 -21.47 -19.17 -10.79
N ALA A 138 -21.65 -18.30 -11.80
CA ALA A 138 -21.04 -18.47 -13.10
C ALA A 138 -19.51 -18.46 -13.01
N VAL A 139 -18.92 -17.52 -12.26
CA VAL A 139 -17.46 -17.43 -12.08
C VAL A 139 -16.88 -18.67 -11.38
N GLU A 140 -17.54 -19.20 -10.35
CA GLU A 140 -17.12 -20.42 -9.65
C GLU A 140 -17.23 -21.68 -10.52
N SER A 141 -18.17 -21.70 -11.47
CA SER A 141 -18.31 -22.83 -12.40
C SER A 141 -17.16 -22.91 -13.41
N MET A 142 -16.59 -21.76 -13.78
CA MET A 142 -15.49 -21.64 -14.75
C MET A 142 -14.12 -21.65 -14.07
N ASN A 143 -14.01 -21.10 -12.86
CA ASN A 143 -12.79 -21.06 -12.08
C ASN A 143 -12.94 -21.88 -10.80
N ALA A 144 -12.23 -23.00 -10.73
CA ALA A 144 -12.25 -23.90 -9.58
C ALA A 144 -11.72 -23.28 -8.27
N TYR A 145 -11.00 -22.16 -8.35
CA TYR A 145 -10.36 -21.50 -7.21
C TYR A 145 -10.77 -20.03 -7.13
N VAL A 146 -11.91 -19.76 -6.49
CA VAL A 146 -12.36 -18.40 -6.16
C VAL A 146 -12.41 -18.25 -4.63
N GLU A 147 -11.51 -17.44 -4.09
CA GLU A 147 -11.46 -17.14 -2.66
C GLU A 147 -12.66 -16.29 -2.22
N ASP A 148 -13.11 -16.41 -0.98
CA ASP A 148 -14.26 -15.64 -0.46
C ASP A 148 -14.05 -14.11 -0.54
N LYS A 149 -12.80 -13.64 -0.38
CA LYS A 149 -12.44 -12.24 -0.58
C LYS A 149 -12.68 -11.80 -2.03
N GLU A 150 -12.37 -12.67 -2.97
CA GLU A 150 -12.52 -12.42 -4.40
C GLU A 150 -14.00 -12.34 -4.80
N LYS A 151 -14.85 -13.19 -4.21
CA LYS A 151 -16.31 -13.14 -4.39
C LYS A 151 -16.89 -11.77 -4.00
N ILE A 152 -16.46 -11.25 -2.84
CA ILE A 152 -16.87 -9.90 -2.38
C ILE A 152 -16.33 -8.83 -3.34
N ARG A 153 -15.09 -8.96 -3.81
CA ARG A 153 -14.48 -8.03 -4.76
C ARG A 153 -15.27 -7.98 -6.07
N ILE A 154 -15.66 -9.14 -6.60
CA ILE A 154 -16.45 -9.26 -7.84
C ILE A 154 -17.80 -8.57 -7.69
N GLN A 155 -18.54 -8.86 -6.62
CA GLN A 155 -19.84 -8.23 -6.34
C GLN A 155 -19.79 -6.72 -6.12
N GLU A 156 -18.72 -6.22 -5.50
CA GLU A 156 -18.58 -4.78 -5.30
C GLU A 156 -18.11 -4.10 -6.60
N MET A 157 -17.22 -4.74 -7.35
CA MET A 157 -16.69 -4.18 -8.60
C MET A 157 -17.73 -4.15 -9.72
N SER A 158 -18.65 -5.12 -9.78
CA SER A 158 -19.76 -5.13 -10.76
C SER A 158 -20.64 -3.88 -10.67
N LYS A 159 -20.68 -3.19 -9.52
CA LYS A 159 -21.42 -1.92 -9.37
C LYS A 159 -20.79 -0.75 -10.13
N TYR A 160 -19.51 -0.88 -10.50
CA TYR A 160 -18.73 0.16 -11.15
C TYR A 160 -18.30 -0.22 -12.58
N VAL A 161 -18.68 -1.41 -13.05
CA VAL A 161 -18.32 -1.93 -14.38
C VAL A 161 -19.60 -2.33 -15.11
N ASP A 162 -19.93 -1.61 -16.19
CA ASP A 162 -21.13 -1.92 -16.99
C ASP A 162 -20.90 -3.13 -17.93
N SER A 163 -19.77 -3.17 -18.62
CA SER A 163 -19.40 -4.27 -19.53
C SER A 163 -17.92 -4.18 -19.93
N TYR A 164 -17.30 -5.32 -20.27
CA TYR A 164 -15.99 -5.35 -20.90
C TYR A 164 -16.12 -5.18 -22.43
N GLN A 165 -15.09 -4.61 -23.05
CA GLN A 165 -14.99 -4.54 -24.52
C GLN A 165 -14.69 -5.93 -25.10
N GLU A 166 -14.81 -6.07 -26.42
CA GLU A 166 -14.44 -7.30 -27.12
C GLU A 166 -12.99 -7.70 -26.80
N LEU A 167 -12.80 -8.97 -26.43
CA LEU A 167 -11.53 -9.49 -25.93
C LEU A 167 -10.76 -10.18 -27.06
N ASP A 168 -9.50 -9.79 -27.25
CA ASP A 168 -8.55 -10.56 -28.05
C ASP A 168 -7.90 -11.62 -27.17
N VAL A 169 -8.15 -12.90 -27.48
CA VAL A 169 -7.61 -14.03 -26.73
C VAL A 169 -6.38 -14.58 -27.44
N TYR A 170 -5.25 -14.57 -26.73
CA TYR A 170 -3.97 -15.04 -27.23
C TYR A 170 -3.67 -16.40 -26.59
N THR A 171 -3.64 -17.44 -27.40
CA THR A 171 -3.44 -18.82 -26.93
C THR A 171 -2.08 -19.37 -27.33
N LYS A 172 -1.54 -20.27 -26.53
CA LYS A 172 -0.31 -21.00 -26.83
C LYS A 172 -0.52 -22.48 -26.56
N LEU A 173 -0.04 -23.36 -27.45
CA LEU A 173 -0.13 -24.79 -27.23
C LEU A 173 0.50 -25.20 -25.89
N GLY A 174 -0.31 -25.82 -25.04
CA GLY A 174 0.09 -26.38 -23.76
C GLY A 174 0.80 -27.73 -23.92
N PRO A 175 1.33 -28.28 -22.82
CA PRO A 175 2.08 -29.55 -22.83
C PRO A 175 1.21 -30.79 -23.11
N VAL A 176 -0.11 -30.66 -23.08
CA VAL A 176 -1.08 -31.73 -23.33
C VAL A 176 -1.95 -31.32 -24.52
N GLU A 177 -2.29 -32.27 -25.40
CA GLU A 177 -3.21 -31.99 -26.52
C GLU A 177 -4.53 -31.39 -26.01
N GLY A 178 -4.95 -30.29 -26.64
CA GLY A 178 -6.14 -29.54 -26.23
C GLY A 178 -5.95 -28.62 -25.02
N SER A 179 -4.72 -28.49 -24.49
CA SER A 179 -4.35 -27.45 -23.53
C SER A 179 -3.84 -26.23 -24.29
N TYR A 180 -4.23 -25.05 -23.81
CA TYR A 180 -3.89 -23.75 -24.40
C TYR A 180 -3.54 -22.71 -23.34
#